data_AF-A0A2E7XJG4-F1
#
_entry.id   AF-A0A2E7XJG4-F1
#
_cell.length_a   1.000
_cell.length_b   1.000
_cell.length_c   1.000
_cell.angle_alpha   90.00
_cell.angle_beta   90.00
_cell.angle_gamma   90.00
#
_symmetry.space_group_name_H-M   'P 1'
#
loop_
_entity.id
_entity.type
_entity.pdbx_description
1 polymer ?
#
loop_
_entity_poly.entity_id
_entity_poly.type
_entity_poly.pdbx_seq_one_letter_code
_entity_poly.pdbx_strand_id
1 'polypeptide(L)'
;MAESVLDLKVWKELAIKKQILIKAATDALGLDPECSEEELRAALGQGIKRISEAESLISAAKDENHATIACMEKKLGASETKCSEYEALSSELQAEKQALQALLDTTRTNSASELKRANAQLDEKKKALKAINVALADTPENVVKKIKVLNKKKFDEAAARKQAEDETRALKKEKQELQDQAKQSDLQSAELVEQHRELRAFCESQYEQLKKLVEDEGDLQGLPEFDEDLLGNIESTAES
;
A
#
# COMPACT_ATOMS: atom_id res chain seq x y z
N MET A 1 -97.42 87.68 -47.48
CA MET A 1 -98.26 86.45 -47.44
C MET A 1 -97.45 85.15 -47.59
N ALA A 2 -96.36 85.10 -48.37
CA ALA A 2 -95.51 83.89 -48.45
C ALA A 2 -94.68 83.66 -47.17
N GLU A 3 -94.18 84.73 -46.55
CA GLU A 3 -93.38 84.71 -45.33
C GLU A 3 -94.16 84.15 -44.12
N SER A 4 -95.39 84.62 -43.92
CA SER A 4 -96.29 84.13 -42.87
C SER A 4 -96.67 82.64 -42.99
N VAL A 5 -96.73 82.10 -44.21
CA VAL A 5 -97.00 80.67 -44.46
C VAL A 5 -95.75 79.82 -44.19
N LEU A 6 -94.56 80.37 -44.48
CA LEU A 6 -93.29 79.72 -44.17
C LEU A 6 -93.08 79.64 -42.65
N ASP A 7 -93.36 80.74 -41.94
CA ASP A 7 -93.29 80.80 -40.48
C ASP A 7 -94.21 79.74 -39.84
N LEU A 8 -95.47 79.65 -40.29
CA LEU A 8 -96.42 78.66 -39.81
C LEU A 8 -95.95 77.21 -40.00
N LYS A 9 -95.25 76.90 -41.10
CA LYS A 9 -94.66 75.56 -41.32
C LYS A 9 -93.52 75.28 -40.35
N VAL A 10 -92.64 76.25 -40.12
CA VAL A 10 -91.54 76.14 -39.14
C VAL A 10 -92.08 75.92 -37.73
N TRP A 11 -93.12 76.65 -37.32
CA TRP A 11 -93.78 76.48 -36.02
C TRP A 11 -94.41 75.09 -35.87
N LYS A 12 -95.05 74.56 -36.92
CA LYS A 12 -95.62 73.20 -36.92
C LYS A 12 -94.55 72.13 -36.79
N GLU A 13 -93.47 72.22 -37.56
CA GLU A 13 -92.35 71.27 -37.46
C GLU A 13 -91.67 71.32 -36.09
N LEU A 14 -91.49 72.53 -35.53
CA LEU A 14 -90.95 72.71 -34.20
C LEU A 14 -91.85 72.09 -33.13
N ALA A 15 -93.17 72.27 -33.24
CA ALA A 15 -94.15 71.67 -32.34
C ALA A 15 -94.12 70.14 -32.40
N ILE A 16 -94.06 69.55 -33.60
CA ILE A 16 -93.96 68.10 -33.79
C ILE A 16 -92.66 67.57 -33.17
N LYS A 17 -91.53 68.22 -33.43
CA LYS A 17 -90.22 67.83 -32.84
C LYS A 17 -90.25 67.91 -31.32
N LYS A 18 -90.87 68.96 -30.75
CA LYS A 18 -91.04 69.10 -29.30
C LYS A 18 -91.91 67.98 -28.72
N GLN A 19 -93.00 67.63 -29.39
CA GLN A 19 -93.89 66.54 -28.95
C GLN A 19 -93.19 65.18 -28.99
N ILE A 20 -92.42 64.89 -30.05
CA ILE A 20 -91.62 63.67 -30.14
C ILE A 20 -90.57 63.63 -29.02
N LEU A 21 -89.90 64.74 -28.74
CA LEU A 21 -88.90 64.83 -27.66
C LEU A 21 -89.52 64.60 -26.28
N ILE A 22 -90.65 65.24 -25.99
CA ILE A 22 -91.36 65.05 -24.71
C ILE A 22 -91.79 63.60 -24.57
N LYS A 23 -92.40 63.01 -25.60
CA LYS A 23 -92.83 61.61 -25.57
C LYS A 23 -91.64 60.66 -25.34
N ALA A 24 -90.52 60.85 -26.03
CA ALA A 24 -89.33 60.03 -25.84
C ALA A 24 -88.72 60.18 -24.43
N ALA A 25 -88.74 61.40 -23.86
CA ALA A 25 -88.28 61.65 -22.50
C ALA A 25 -89.20 61.00 -21.45
N THR A 26 -90.51 61.13 -21.63
CA THR A 26 -91.55 60.50 -20.81
C THR A 26 -91.44 58.97 -20.86
N ASP A 27 -91.29 58.38 -22.04
CA ASP A 27 -91.10 56.93 -22.24
C ASP A 27 -89.80 56.44 -21.57
N ALA A 28 -88.69 57.18 -21.72
CA ALA A 28 -87.39 56.82 -21.13
C ALA A 28 -87.37 56.93 -19.59
N LEU A 29 -88.16 57.84 -19.02
CA LEU A 29 -88.30 58.01 -17.57
C LEU A 29 -89.42 57.14 -16.97
N GLY A 30 -90.21 56.46 -17.80
CA GLY A 30 -91.35 55.66 -17.38
C GLY A 30 -92.50 56.49 -16.80
N LEU A 31 -92.67 57.72 -17.26
CA LEU A 31 -93.75 58.63 -16.84
C LEU A 31 -95.01 58.43 -17.68
N ASP A 32 -96.15 58.93 -17.19
CA ASP A 32 -97.42 58.94 -17.94
C ASP A 32 -97.32 59.89 -19.16
N PRO A 33 -97.80 59.50 -20.37
CA PRO A 33 -97.89 60.37 -21.55
C PRO A 33 -98.56 61.74 -21.32
N GLU A 34 -99.47 61.85 -20.34
CA GLU A 34 -100.17 63.10 -19.97
C GLU A 34 -99.54 63.78 -18.74
N CYS A 35 -98.29 63.45 -18.38
CA CYS A 35 -97.61 64.06 -17.23
C CYS A 35 -97.49 65.58 -17.35
N SER A 36 -97.56 66.27 -16.22
CA SER A 36 -97.37 67.71 -16.17
C SER A 36 -95.92 68.11 -16.50
N GLU A 37 -95.73 69.34 -16.98
CA GLU A 37 -94.38 69.89 -17.23
C GLU A 37 -93.51 69.90 -15.96
N GLU A 38 -94.12 70.10 -14.80
CA GLU A 38 -93.44 70.06 -13.50
C GLU A 38 -92.96 68.65 -13.15
N GLU A 39 -93.79 67.62 -13.36
CA GLU A 39 -93.42 66.21 -13.15
C GLU A 39 -92.29 65.77 -14.07
N LEU A 40 -92.38 66.10 -15.37
CA LEU A 40 -91.34 65.81 -16.35
C LEU A 40 -90.01 66.49 -15.97
N ARG A 41 -90.06 67.78 -15.58
CA ARG A 41 -88.88 68.54 -15.16
C ARG A 41 -88.28 68.00 -13.87
N ALA A 42 -89.12 67.60 -12.90
CA ALA A 42 -88.66 67.01 -11.65
C ALA A 42 -87.99 65.65 -11.88
N ALA A 43 -88.56 64.79 -12.72
CA ALA A 43 -88.01 63.48 -13.05
C ALA A 43 -86.69 63.59 -13.84
N LEU A 44 -86.61 64.49 -14.84
CA LEU A 44 -85.36 64.80 -15.53
C LEU A 44 -84.29 65.32 -14.55
N GLY A 45 -84.66 66.21 -13.63
CA GLY A 45 -83.76 66.72 -12.60
C GLY A 45 -83.25 65.62 -11.65
N GLN A 46 -84.11 64.68 -11.25
CA GLN A 46 -83.71 63.52 -10.47
C GLN A 46 -82.81 62.56 -11.26
N GLY A 47 -83.12 62.32 -12.54
CA GLY A 47 -82.30 61.50 -13.43
C GLY A 47 -80.89 62.06 -13.58
N ILE A 48 -80.76 63.37 -13.85
CA ILE A 48 -79.47 64.06 -13.95
C ILE A 48 -78.69 63.95 -12.63
N LYS A 49 -79.34 64.13 -11.48
CA LYS A 49 -78.69 63.96 -10.17
C LYS A 49 -78.18 62.54 -9.97
N ARG A 50 -79.00 61.52 -10.25
CA ARG A 50 -78.61 60.11 -10.15
C ARG A 50 -77.45 59.77 -11.08
N ILE A 51 -77.44 60.30 -12.30
CA ILE A 51 -76.33 60.11 -13.26
C ILE A 51 -75.06 60.76 -12.70
N SER A 52 -75.13 62.00 -12.21
CA SER A 52 -73.98 62.68 -11.62
C SER A 52 -73.44 61.96 -10.37
N GLU A 53 -74.33 61.47 -9.50
CA GLU A 53 -73.96 60.65 -8.34
C GLU A 53 -73.30 59.33 -8.78
N ALA A 54 -73.87 58.64 -9.77
CA ALA A 54 -73.31 57.41 -10.31
C ALA A 54 -71.95 57.64 -10.98
N GLU A 55 -71.78 58.71 -11.75
CA GLU A 55 -70.50 59.10 -12.35
C GLU A 55 -69.44 59.39 -11.29
N SER A 56 -69.81 60.09 -10.21
CA SER A 56 -68.93 60.34 -9.07
C SER A 56 -68.51 59.04 -8.38
N LEU A 57 -69.45 58.12 -8.14
CA LEU A 57 -69.18 56.80 -7.56
C LEU A 57 -68.30 55.95 -8.47
N ILE A 58 -68.56 55.94 -9.78
CA ILE A 58 -67.75 55.20 -10.76
C ILE A 58 -66.33 55.77 -10.81
N SER A 59 -66.16 57.09 -10.77
CA SER A 59 -64.84 57.71 -10.72
C SER A 59 -64.09 57.32 -9.45
N ALA A 60 -64.73 57.45 -8.28
CA ALA A 60 -64.13 57.07 -7.01
C ALA A 60 -63.74 55.57 -6.97
N ALA A 61 -64.61 54.69 -7.46
CA ALA A 61 -64.34 53.25 -7.55
C ALA A 61 -63.21 52.94 -8.53
N LYS A 62 -63.10 53.67 -9.65
CA LYS A 62 -61.96 53.53 -10.59
C LYS A 62 -60.65 53.93 -9.93
N ASP A 63 -60.62 55.06 -9.22
CA ASP A 63 -59.42 55.53 -8.55
C ASP A 63 -58.98 54.56 -7.44
N GLU A 64 -59.92 54.03 -6.66
CA GLU A 64 -59.65 53.00 -5.65
C GLU A 64 -59.14 51.69 -6.28
N ASN A 65 -59.76 51.23 -7.37
CA ASN A 65 -59.31 50.05 -8.10
C ASN A 65 -57.90 50.23 -8.68
N HIS A 66 -57.59 51.41 -9.24
CA HIS A 66 -56.23 51.71 -9.70
C HIS A 66 -55.22 51.70 -8.55
N ALA A 67 -55.56 52.29 -7.40
CA ALA A 67 -54.69 52.29 -6.24
C ALA A 67 -54.45 50.88 -5.67
N THR A 68 -55.49 50.04 -5.64
CA THR A 68 -55.38 48.65 -5.16
C THR A 68 -54.57 47.79 -6.11
N ILE A 69 -54.77 47.91 -7.43
CA ILE A 69 -53.95 47.21 -8.45
C ILE A 69 -52.48 47.61 -8.31
N ALA A 70 -52.16 48.91 -8.25
CA ALA A 70 -50.79 49.37 -8.10
C ALA A 70 -50.14 48.86 -6.80
N CYS A 71 -50.91 48.78 -5.70
CA CYS A 71 -50.44 48.20 -4.45
C CYS A 71 -50.17 46.70 -4.58
N MET A 72 -51.05 45.96 -5.26
CA MET A 72 -50.87 44.52 -5.51
C MET A 72 -49.67 44.23 -6.40
N GLU A 73 -49.49 44.97 -7.49
CA GLU A 73 -48.32 44.86 -8.38
C GLU A 73 -47.01 45.10 -7.62
N LYS A 74 -46.98 46.13 -6.77
CA LYS A 74 -45.81 46.40 -5.92
C LYS A 74 -45.51 45.25 -4.96
N LYS A 75 -46.54 44.67 -4.34
CA LYS A 75 -46.39 43.52 -3.43
C LYS A 75 -45.96 42.26 -4.18
N LEU A 76 -46.49 42.03 -5.37
CA LEU A 76 -46.15 40.90 -6.23
C LEU A 76 -44.68 40.98 -6.64
N GLY A 77 -44.23 42.13 -7.17
CA GLY A 77 -42.83 42.32 -7.54
C GLY A 77 -41.87 42.12 -6.35
N ALA A 78 -42.20 42.66 -5.18
CA ALA A 78 -41.40 42.44 -3.97
C ALA A 78 -41.41 40.98 -3.47
N SER A 79 -42.45 40.21 -3.79
CA SER A 79 -42.52 38.78 -3.48
C SER A 79 -41.70 37.97 -4.47
N GLU A 80 -41.78 38.27 -5.76
CA GLU A 80 -41.03 37.60 -6.82
C GLU A 80 -39.52 37.79 -6.64
N THR A 81 -39.07 39.00 -6.27
CA THR A 81 -37.66 39.25 -5.97
C THR A 81 -37.18 38.38 -4.81
N LYS A 82 -37.98 38.28 -3.73
CA LYS A 82 -37.64 37.42 -2.59
C LYS A 82 -37.66 35.95 -2.95
N CYS A 83 -38.63 35.48 -3.74
CA CYS A 83 -38.68 34.11 -4.22
C CYS A 83 -37.41 33.77 -5.00
N SER A 84 -36.99 34.64 -5.93
CA SER A 84 -35.74 34.48 -6.69
C SER A 84 -34.51 34.43 -5.77
N GLU A 85 -34.41 35.33 -4.78
CA GLU A 85 -33.33 35.33 -3.78
C GLU A 85 -33.30 34.03 -2.96
N TYR A 86 -34.46 33.54 -2.51
CA TYR A 86 -34.57 32.29 -1.75
C TYR A 86 -34.24 31.05 -2.59
N GLU A 87 -34.64 31.03 -3.86
CA GLU A 87 -34.29 29.97 -4.80
C GLU A 87 -32.79 29.93 -5.04
N ALA A 88 -32.15 31.09 -5.25
CA ALA A 88 -30.71 31.20 -5.40
C ALA A 88 -29.98 30.69 -4.15
N LEU A 89 -30.39 31.15 -2.96
CA LEU A 89 -29.79 30.73 -1.69
C LEU A 89 -30.02 29.24 -1.39
N SER A 90 -31.18 28.69 -1.75
CA SER A 90 -31.45 27.26 -1.62
C SER A 90 -30.55 26.44 -2.55
N SER A 91 -30.34 26.91 -3.78
CA SER A 91 -29.44 26.25 -4.73
C SER A 91 -27.98 26.26 -4.23
N GLU A 92 -27.52 27.39 -3.69
CA GLU A 92 -26.19 27.53 -3.10
C GLU A 92 -26.01 26.59 -1.89
N LEU A 93 -26.96 26.60 -0.95
CA LEU A 93 -26.91 25.71 0.21
C LEU A 93 -26.94 24.23 -0.19
N GLN A 94 -27.68 23.88 -1.23
CA GLN A 94 -27.71 22.51 -1.75
C GLN A 94 -26.35 22.12 -2.35
N ALA A 95 -25.70 23.02 -3.10
CA ALA A 95 -24.37 22.79 -3.65
C ALA A 95 -23.31 22.65 -2.54
N GLU A 96 -23.34 23.51 -1.53
CA GLU A 96 -22.45 23.44 -0.37
C GLU A 96 -22.65 22.14 0.42
N LYS A 97 -23.90 21.74 0.65
CA LYS A 97 -24.22 20.47 1.30
C LYS A 97 -23.65 19.28 0.53
N GLN A 98 -23.79 19.25 -0.79
CA GLN A 98 -23.22 18.19 -1.63
C GLN A 98 -21.69 18.17 -1.56
N ALA A 99 -21.04 19.34 -1.59
CA ALA A 99 -19.59 19.46 -1.47
C ALA A 99 -19.09 18.96 -0.11
N LEU A 100 -19.74 19.36 0.99
CA LEU A 100 -19.41 18.91 2.35
C LEU A 100 -19.61 17.41 2.51
N GLN A 101 -20.67 16.85 1.92
CA GLN A 101 -20.93 15.42 1.97
C GLN A 101 -19.84 14.63 1.22
N ALA A 102 -19.45 15.08 0.02
CA ALA A 102 -18.34 14.48 -0.73
C ALA A 102 -17.01 14.56 0.03
N LEU A 103 -16.74 15.67 0.72
CA LEU A 103 -15.54 15.85 1.54
C LEU A 103 -15.55 14.92 2.76
N LEU A 104 -16.70 14.76 3.42
CA LEU A 104 -16.88 13.83 4.53
C LEU A 104 -16.64 12.39 4.10
N ASP A 105 -17.21 11.97 2.97
CA ASP A 105 -17.04 10.61 2.45
C ASP A 105 -15.58 10.34 2.08
N THR A 106 -14.94 11.27 1.39
CA THR A 106 -13.50 11.20 1.05
C THR A 106 -12.63 11.12 2.31
N THR A 107 -12.94 11.95 3.32
CA THR A 107 -12.21 11.96 4.59
C THR A 107 -12.36 10.61 5.31
N ARG A 108 -13.58 10.08 5.38
CA ARG A 108 -13.86 8.77 5.98
C ARG A 108 -13.10 7.64 5.28
N THR A 109 -13.10 7.62 3.95
CA THR A 109 -12.37 6.59 3.18
C THR A 109 -10.87 6.70 3.39
N ASN A 110 -10.33 7.93 3.38
CA ASN A 110 -8.90 8.17 3.61
C ASN A 110 -8.49 7.75 5.01
N SER A 111 -9.20 8.21 6.05
CA SER A 111 -8.92 7.83 7.44
C SER A 111 -9.04 6.32 7.67
N ALA A 112 -10.03 5.65 7.05
CA ALA A 112 -10.15 4.20 7.14
C ALA A 112 -8.96 3.48 6.47
N SER A 113 -8.47 3.99 5.34
CA SER A 113 -7.29 3.45 4.66
C SER A 113 -6.00 3.65 5.46
N GLU A 114 -5.84 4.82 6.08
CA GLU A 114 -4.69 5.16 6.94
C GLU A 114 -4.68 4.29 8.19
N LEU A 115 -5.84 4.10 8.84
CA LEU A 115 -5.97 3.20 9.99
C LEU A 115 -5.61 1.75 9.63
N LYS A 116 -6.07 1.26 8.47
CA LYS A 116 -5.67 -0.08 7.99
C LYS A 116 -4.17 -0.18 7.78
N ARG A 117 -3.55 0.83 7.17
CA ARG A 117 -2.09 0.87 6.96
C ARG A 117 -1.32 0.92 8.28
N ALA A 118 -1.74 1.76 9.22
CA ALA A 118 -1.13 1.88 10.54
C ALA A 118 -1.24 0.56 11.32
N ASN A 119 -2.41 -0.11 11.28
CA ASN A 119 -2.58 -1.43 11.89
C ASN A 119 -1.67 -2.48 11.26
N ALA A 120 -1.57 -2.51 9.92
CA ALA A 120 -0.67 -3.44 9.22
C ALA A 120 0.80 -3.22 9.63
N GLN A 121 1.24 -1.95 9.70
CA GLN A 121 2.58 -1.61 10.17
C GLN A 121 2.80 -2.02 11.63
N LEU A 122 1.80 -1.82 12.49
CA LEU A 122 1.86 -2.21 13.89
C LEU A 122 1.98 -3.73 14.05
N ASP A 123 1.27 -4.51 13.24
CA ASP A 123 1.37 -5.97 13.23
C ASP A 123 2.73 -6.45 12.69
N GLU A 124 3.26 -5.83 11.64
CA GLU A 124 4.62 -6.08 11.18
C GLU A 124 5.66 -5.77 12.27
N LYS A 125 5.55 -4.62 12.93
CA LYS A 125 6.46 -4.25 14.03
C LYS A 125 6.33 -5.21 15.21
N LYS A 126 5.12 -5.69 15.55
CA LYS A 126 4.93 -6.74 16.57
C LYS A 126 5.60 -8.05 16.17
N LYS A 127 5.46 -8.48 14.91
CA LYS A 127 6.13 -9.69 14.40
C LYS A 127 7.65 -9.52 14.43
N ALA A 128 8.16 -8.36 13.99
CA ALA A 128 9.58 -8.04 14.03
C ALA A 128 10.11 -8.02 15.47
N LEU A 129 9.39 -7.41 16.42
CA LEU A 129 9.75 -7.42 17.84
C LEU A 129 9.76 -8.84 18.41
N LYS A 130 8.79 -9.69 18.04
CA LYS A 130 8.82 -11.11 18.45
C LYS A 130 10.02 -11.84 17.87
N ALA A 131 10.33 -11.64 16.59
CA ALA A 131 11.49 -12.24 15.94
C ALA A 131 12.80 -11.77 16.57
N ILE A 132 12.93 -10.46 16.83
CA ILE A 132 14.04 -9.87 17.57
C ILE A 132 14.12 -10.47 18.96
N ASN A 133 13.00 -10.58 19.69
CA ASN A 133 13.00 -11.14 21.03
C ASN A 133 13.39 -12.62 21.01
N VAL A 134 13.00 -13.40 20.00
CA VAL A 134 13.43 -14.80 19.83
C VAL A 134 14.92 -14.88 19.47
N ALA A 135 15.41 -13.99 18.61
CA ALA A 135 16.81 -13.96 18.19
C ALA A 135 17.76 -13.46 19.30
N LEU A 136 17.32 -12.46 20.08
CA LEU A 136 18.03 -11.93 21.25
C LEU A 136 17.85 -12.81 22.48
N ALA A 137 16.74 -13.56 22.58
CA ALA A 137 16.59 -14.66 23.51
C ALA A 137 17.41 -15.88 23.02
N ASP A 138 18.72 -15.72 23.00
CA ASP A 138 19.56 -16.73 23.61
C ASP A 138 19.10 -16.82 25.09
N THR A 139 18.04 -17.59 25.34
CA THR A 139 17.59 -17.89 26.70
C THR A 139 18.80 -18.36 27.52
N PRO A 140 18.83 -18.14 28.84
CA PRO A 140 19.88 -18.69 29.70
C PRO A 140 20.13 -20.17 29.40
N GLU A 141 19.08 -20.89 29.03
CA GLU A 141 19.10 -22.27 28.58
C GLU A 141 19.86 -22.51 27.25
N ASN A 142 19.68 -21.66 26.23
CA ASN A 142 20.45 -21.74 24.98
C ASN A 142 21.92 -21.35 25.18
N VAL A 143 22.20 -20.35 26.01
CA VAL A 143 23.58 -20.00 26.40
C VAL A 143 24.24 -21.17 27.13
N VAL A 144 23.54 -21.78 28.10
CA VAL A 144 24.02 -22.95 28.84
C VAL A 144 24.24 -24.15 27.89
N LYS A 145 23.35 -24.39 26.92
CA LYS A 145 23.54 -25.43 25.89
C LYS A 145 24.79 -25.16 25.04
N LYS A 146 24.98 -23.93 24.56
CA LYS A 146 26.19 -23.53 23.80
C LYS A 146 27.45 -23.71 24.64
N ILE A 147 27.44 -23.29 25.91
CA ILE A 147 28.56 -23.47 26.85
C ILE A 147 28.86 -24.96 27.07
N LYS A 148 27.84 -25.81 27.26
CA LYS A 148 28.03 -27.27 27.40
C LYS A 148 28.67 -27.88 26.16
N VAL A 149 28.21 -27.50 24.97
CA VAL A 149 28.79 -27.97 23.69
C VAL A 149 30.24 -27.50 23.55
N LEU A 150 30.53 -26.24 23.86
CA LEU A 150 31.90 -25.71 23.82
C LEU A 150 32.82 -26.43 24.81
N ASN A 151 32.37 -26.67 26.04
CA ASN A 151 33.14 -27.39 27.04
C ASN A 151 33.42 -28.84 26.62
N LYS A 152 32.43 -29.52 26.04
CA LYS A 152 32.62 -30.87 25.49
C LYS A 152 33.67 -30.86 24.38
N LYS A 153 33.53 -29.96 23.40
CA LYS A 153 34.52 -29.83 22.30
C LYS A 153 35.94 -29.58 22.82
N LYS A 154 36.11 -28.71 23.82
CA LYS A 154 37.42 -28.46 24.44
C LYS A 154 37.99 -29.69 25.13
N PHE A 155 37.15 -30.46 25.82
CA PHE A 155 37.57 -31.70 26.46
C PHE A 155 38.00 -32.75 25.42
N ASP A 156 37.17 -32.95 24.39
CA ASP A 156 37.44 -33.91 23.31
C ASP A 156 38.74 -33.52 22.56
N GLU A 157 38.95 -32.23 22.29
CA GLU A 157 40.19 -31.71 21.68
C GLU A 157 41.41 -31.92 22.58
N ALA A 158 41.31 -31.65 23.88
CA ALA A 158 42.40 -31.88 24.82
C ALA A 158 42.76 -33.38 24.93
N ALA A 159 41.76 -34.26 24.94
CA ALA A 159 41.96 -35.70 24.95
C ALA A 159 42.65 -36.18 23.66
N ALA A 160 42.17 -35.73 22.50
CA ALA A 160 42.80 -36.05 21.21
C ALA A 160 44.25 -35.54 21.13
N ARG A 161 44.52 -34.34 21.65
CA ARG A 161 45.86 -33.77 21.69
C ARG A 161 46.79 -34.59 22.58
N LYS A 162 46.33 -34.99 23.75
CA LYS A 162 47.09 -35.87 24.66
C LYS A 162 47.37 -37.23 24.01
N GLN A 163 46.38 -37.83 23.37
CA GLN A 163 46.55 -39.10 22.67
C GLN A 163 47.59 -38.98 21.54
N ALA A 164 47.53 -37.92 20.73
CA ALA A 164 48.53 -37.67 19.69
C ALA A 164 49.94 -37.44 20.27
N GLU A 165 50.06 -36.77 21.41
CA GLU A 165 51.35 -36.60 22.11
C GLU A 165 51.91 -37.94 22.63
N ASP A 166 51.06 -38.78 23.21
CA ASP A 166 51.44 -40.11 23.71
C ASP A 166 51.86 -41.04 22.55
N GLU A 167 51.10 -41.05 21.45
CA GLU A 167 51.45 -41.79 20.21
C GLU A 167 52.78 -41.30 19.63
N THR A 168 53.01 -39.99 19.59
CA THR A 168 54.28 -39.42 19.11
C THR A 168 55.46 -39.82 19.99
N ARG A 169 55.26 -39.90 21.31
CA ARG A 169 56.29 -40.37 22.24
C ARG A 169 56.58 -41.86 22.06
N ALA A 170 55.55 -42.67 21.86
CA ALA A 170 55.70 -44.10 21.58
C ALA A 170 56.49 -44.33 20.29
N LEU A 171 56.10 -43.66 19.20
CA LEU A 171 56.81 -43.74 17.91
C LEU A 171 58.27 -43.30 18.00
N LYS A 172 58.59 -42.29 18.82
CA LYS A 172 59.98 -41.88 19.04
C LYS A 172 60.79 -42.95 19.77
N LYS A 173 60.20 -43.62 20.76
CA LYS A 173 60.86 -44.73 21.48
C LYS A 173 61.06 -45.93 20.56
N GLU A 174 60.02 -46.34 19.86
CA GLU A 174 60.08 -47.46 18.90
C GLU A 174 61.10 -47.17 17.79
N LYS A 175 61.12 -45.95 17.25
CA LYS A 175 62.14 -45.54 16.27
C LYS A 175 63.56 -45.66 16.85
N GLN A 176 63.78 -45.24 18.10
CA GLN A 176 65.08 -45.35 18.74
C GLN A 176 65.47 -46.82 18.93
N GLU A 177 64.55 -47.65 19.43
CA GLU A 177 64.76 -49.09 19.63
C GLU A 177 65.07 -49.80 18.30
N LEU A 178 64.31 -49.53 17.24
CA LEU A 178 64.58 -50.08 15.90
C LEU A 178 65.91 -49.60 15.33
N GLN A 179 66.27 -48.34 15.55
CA GLN A 179 67.55 -47.81 15.10
C GLN A 179 68.73 -48.46 15.84
N ASP A 180 68.59 -48.70 17.14
CA ASP A 180 69.61 -49.38 17.95
C ASP A 180 69.71 -50.87 17.57
N GLN A 181 68.58 -51.54 17.30
CA GLN A 181 68.56 -52.91 16.77
C GLN A 181 69.19 -53.02 15.39
N ALA A 182 68.93 -52.07 14.48
CA ALA A 182 69.54 -52.04 13.16
C ALA A 182 71.06 -51.96 13.27
N LYS A 183 71.58 -51.00 14.05
CA LYS A 183 73.03 -50.86 14.31
C LYS A 183 73.64 -52.13 14.91
N GLN A 184 72.95 -52.80 15.81
CA GLN A 184 73.44 -54.04 16.40
C GLN A 184 73.48 -55.19 15.37
N SER A 185 72.45 -55.29 14.51
CA SER A 185 72.40 -56.25 13.41
C SER A 185 73.51 -55.99 12.40
N ASP A 186 73.79 -54.73 12.11
CA ASP A 186 74.85 -54.30 11.20
C ASP A 186 76.24 -54.69 11.74
N LEU A 187 76.51 -54.45 13.03
CA LEU A 187 77.74 -54.90 13.69
C LEU A 187 77.90 -56.42 13.66
N GLN A 188 76.83 -57.16 13.98
CA GLN A 188 76.85 -58.63 13.91
C GLN A 188 77.08 -59.14 12.49
N SER A 189 76.57 -58.43 11.49
CA SER A 189 76.79 -58.76 10.08
C SER A 189 78.25 -58.55 9.68
N ALA A 190 78.88 -57.47 10.13
CA ALA A 190 80.30 -57.23 9.91
C ALA A 190 81.19 -58.29 10.58
N GLU A 191 80.92 -58.65 11.83
CA GLU A 191 81.64 -59.74 12.52
C GLU A 191 81.50 -61.08 11.78
N LEU A 192 80.31 -61.37 11.25
CA LEU A 192 80.06 -62.59 10.49
C LEU A 192 80.81 -62.59 9.15
N VAL A 193 80.91 -61.44 8.48
CA VAL A 193 81.73 -61.28 7.25
C VAL A 193 83.20 -61.59 7.55
N GLU A 194 83.75 -61.07 8.66
CA GLU A 194 85.12 -61.35 9.08
C GLU A 194 85.33 -62.84 9.37
N GLN A 195 84.44 -63.46 10.16
CA GLN A 195 84.47 -64.91 10.43
C GLN A 195 84.37 -65.74 9.14
N HIS A 196 83.58 -65.30 8.16
CA HIS A 196 83.45 -65.98 6.88
C HIS A 196 84.74 -65.89 6.04
N ARG A 197 85.43 -64.74 6.05
CA ARG A 197 86.76 -64.57 5.44
C ARG A 197 87.81 -65.44 6.12
N GLU A 198 87.84 -65.48 7.45
CA GLU A 198 88.76 -66.34 8.22
C GLU A 198 88.54 -67.83 7.93
N LEU A 199 87.27 -68.26 7.94
CA LEU A 199 86.90 -69.64 7.61
C LEU A 199 87.33 -69.98 6.18
N ARG A 200 87.16 -69.06 5.24
CA ARG A 200 87.61 -69.24 3.85
C ARG A 200 89.12 -69.44 3.78
N ALA A 201 89.90 -68.58 4.43
CA ALA A 201 91.36 -68.70 4.48
C ALA A 201 91.81 -70.03 5.12
N PHE A 202 91.11 -70.47 6.19
CA PHE A 202 91.37 -71.78 6.79
C PHE A 202 91.07 -72.93 5.81
N CYS A 203 89.91 -72.91 5.14
CA CYS A 203 89.55 -73.92 4.13
C CYS A 203 90.55 -73.95 2.97
N GLU A 204 91.04 -72.81 2.50
CA GLU A 204 92.08 -72.70 1.47
C GLU A 204 93.40 -73.31 1.94
N SER A 205 93.84 -73.00 3.16
CA SER A 205 95.06 -73.58 3.74
C SER A 205 94.99 -75.10 3.86
N GLN A 206 93.82 -75.64 4.24
CA GLN A 206 93.60 -77.08 4.35
C GLN A 206 93.50 -77.76 2.98
N TYR A 207 92.83 -77.12 2.02
CA TYR A 207 92.78 -77.58 0.65
C TYR A 207 94.18 -77.69 0.05
N GLU A 208 95.06 -76.71 0.32
CA GLU A 208 96.43 -76.70 -0.16
C GLU A 208 97.34 -77.73 0.54
N GLN A 209 97.05 -78.07 1.79
CA GLN A 209 97.69 -79.21 2.47
C GLN A 209 97.24 -80.55 1.89
N LEU A 210 95.94 -80.74 1.67
CA LEU A 210 95.37 -81.96 1.09
C LEU A 210 95.84 -82.18 -0.35
N LYS A 211 95.95 -81.11 -1.13
CA LYS A 211 96.49 -81.14 -2.50
C LYS A 211 97.90 -81.73 -2.57
N LYS A 212 98.73 -81.56 -1.54
CA LYS A 212 100.10 -82.12 -1.47
C LYS A 212 100.14 -83.60 -1.10
N LEU A 213 99.03 -84.15 -0.59
CA LEU A 213 98.94 -85.50 -0.02
C LEU A 213 98.16 -86.48 -0.92
N VAL A 214 97.49 -85.99 -1.96
CA VAL A 214 96.68 -86.80 -2.87
C VAL A 214 97.46 -87.06 -4.16
N GLU A 215 97.49 -88.32 -4.61
CA GLU A 215 98.24 -88.76 -5.80
C GLU A 215 97.57 -88.34 -7.14
N ASP A 216 96.26 -88.04 -7.13
CA ASP A 216 95.49 -87.59 -8.31
C ASP A 216 94.62 -86.37 -7.95
N GLU A 217 94.97 -85.18 -8.46
CA GLU A 217 94.29 -83.91 -8.11
C GLU A 217 92.79 -83.89 -8.46
N GLY A 218 92.32 -84.80 -9.32
CA GLY A 218 90.92 -84.91 -9.75
C GLY A 218 89.94 -85.43 -8.69
N ASP A 219 90.43 -86.07 -7.62
CA ASP A 219 89.59 -86.56 -6.52
C ASP A 219 89.23 -85.46 -5.50
N LEU A 220 89.90 -84.29 -5.57
CA LEU A 220 89.64 -83.13 -4.73
C LEU A 220 88.57 -82.23 -5.37
N GLN A 221 87.43 -82.09 -4.71
CA GLN A 221 86.42 -81.09 -5.10
C GLN A 221 86.94 -79.68 -4.84
N GLY A 222 86.94 -78.82 -5.86
CA GLY A 222 87.35 -77.42 -5.76
C GLY A 222 86.48 -76.62 -4.77
N LEU A 223 87.10 -75.63 -4.12
CA LEU A 223 86.39 -74.73 -3.22
C LEU A 223 85.33 -73.92 -3.99
N PRO A 224 84.12 -73.69 -3.42
CA PRO A 224 83.09 -72.83 -4.02
C PRO A 224 83.61 -71.43 -4.34
N GLU A 225 82.98 -70.72 -5.29
CA GLU A 225 83.36 -69.35 -5.66
C GLU A 225 83.16 -68.39 -4.48
N PHE A 226 84.10 -67.47 -4.30
CA PHE A 226 84.09 -66.51 -3.19
C PHE A 226 83.67 -65.13 -3.72
N ASP A 227 82.47 -64.70 -3.33
CA ASP A 227 81.88 -63.43 -3.76
C ASP A 227 82.25 -62.31 -2.80
N GLU A 228 83.40 -61.67 -3.06
CA GLU A 228 83.92 -60.57 -2.24
C GLU A 228 83.06 -59.30 -2.36
N ASP A 229 82.41 -59.09 -3.51
CA ASP A 229 81.60 -57.90 -3.76
C ASP A 229 80.32 -57.93 -2.90
N LEU A 230 79.69 -59.10 -2.75
CA LEU A 230 78.55 -59.27 -1.84
C LEU A 230 78.94 -59.00 -0.38
N LEU A 231 80.07 -59.55 0.07
CA LEU A 231 80.56 -59.38 1.45
C LEU A 231 80.97 -57.93 1.73
N GLY A 232 81.63 -57.27 0.79
CA GLY A 232 81.98 -55.85 0.88
C GLY A 232 80.75 -54.93 0.95
N ASN A 233 79.65 -55.28 0.26
CA ASN A 233 78.41 -54.53 0.37
C ASN A 233 77.75 -54.65 1.76
N ILE A 234 77.81 -55.83 2.38
CA ILE A 234 77.30 -56.07 3.75
C ILE A 234 78.15 -55.31 4.79
N GLU A 235 79.46 -55.24 4.60
CA GLU A 235 80.37 -54.50 5.47
C GLU A 235 80.16 -52.97 5.32
N SER A 236 80.00 -52.48 4.08
CA SER A 236 79.75 -51.06 3.82
C SER A 236 78.41 -50.54 4.38
N THR A 237 77.43 -51.43 4.54
CA THR A 237 76.16 -51.12 5.21
C THR A 237 76.30 -51.06 6.73
N ALA A 238 77.32 -51.70 7.30
CA ALA A 238 77.63 -51.62 8.72
C ALA A 238 78.49 -50.41 9.12
N GLU A 239 79.21 -49.81 8.18
CA GLU A 239 80.02 -48.60 8.39
C GLU A 239 79.25 -47.28 8.20
N SER A 240 78.00 -47.33 7.71
CA SER A 240 77.14 -46.16 7.41
C SER A 240 76.19 -45.79 8.55
#